data_AF-A0A2D6TIN0-F1
#
_entry.id   AF-A0A2D6TIN0-F1
#
_cell.length_a   1.000
_cell.length_b   1.000
_cell.length_c   1.000
_cell.angle_alpha   90.00
_cell.angle_beta   90.00
_cell.angle_gamma   90.00
#
_symmetry.space_group_name_H-M   'P 1'
#
loop_
_entity.id
_entity.type
_entity.pdbx_description
1 polymer ?
#
loop_
_entity_poly.entity_id
_entity_poly.type
_entity_poly.pdbx_seq_one_letter_code
_entity_poly.pdbx_strand_id
1 'polypeptide(L)'
;MQNISLDSIDSANLKNFFRKLCLVSTRYTKKDKYIETATKEMLKVRVQKLEEEVHKAKEERDKALEENRSKINQLSGTLISVKTKMNELLQDKKEKAIRTRNLERKIRKTVK
;
A
#
# COMPACT_ATOMS: atom_id res chain seq x y z
N MET A 1 45.27 16.26 -48.53
CA MET A 1 45.50 15.25 -47.47
C MET A 1 47.00 15.09 -47.33
N GLN A 2 47.58 15.40 -46.17
CA GLN A 2 49.01 15.16 -45.94
C GLN A 2 49.26 13.66 -45.81
N ASN A 3 50.15 13.11 -46.64
CA ASN A 3 50.61 11.74 -46.54
C ASN A 3 51.51 11.62 -45.31
N ILE A 4 50.97 11.12 -44.21
CA ILE A 4 51.76 10.74 -43.04
C ILE A 4 52.44 9.41 -43.39
N SER A 5 53.68 9.46 -43.86
CA SER A 5 54.50 8.25 -44.04
C SER A 5 54.80 7.66 -42.66
N LEU A 6 54.55 6.35 -42.52
CA LEU A 6 54.83 5.58 -41.31
C LEU A 6 56.25 4.99 -41.32
N ASP A 7 57.04 5.24 -42.37
CA ASP A 7 58.34 4.60 -42.61
C ASP A 7 59.41 5.00 -41.57
N SER A 8 59.20 6.09 -40.84
CA SER A 8 60.09 6.57 -39.77
C SER A 8 59.70 6.09 -38.36
N ILE A 9 58.60 5.35 -38.22
CA ILE A 9 58.13 4.90 -36.92
C ILE A 9 58.88 3.64 -36.51
N ASP A 10 59.70 3.78 -35.48
CA ASP A 10 60.38 2.66 -34.85
C ASP A 10 59.38 1.57 -34.42
N SER A 11 59.62 0.34 -34.92
CA SER A 11 58.77 -0.82 -34.66
C SER A 11 58.63 -1.14 -33.17
N ALA A 12 59.64 -0.82 -32.35
CA ALA A 12 59.59 -1.03 -30.90
C ALA A 12 58.61 -0.05 -30.24
N ASN A 13 58.58 1.21 -30.69
CA ASN A 13 57.62 2.21 -30.24
C ASN A 13 56.18 1.87 -30.65
N LEU A 14 55.99 1.37 -31.88
CA LEU A 14 54.68 0.92 -32.35
C LEU A 14 54.17 -0.28 -31.53
N LYS A 15 55.02 -1.28 -31.27
CA LYS A 15 54.69 -2.42 -30.40
C LYS A 15 54.34 -1.98 -28.98
N ASN A 16 55.10 -1.05 -28.40
CA ASN A 16 54.81 -0.51 -27.08
C ASN A 16 53.49 0.26 -27.03
N PHE A 17 53.16 1.01 -28.08
CA PHE A 17 51.88 1.69 -28.21
C PHE A 17 50.72 0.70 -28.20
N PHE A 18 50.74 -0.34 -29.05
CA PHE A 18 49.70 -1.36 -29.06
C PHE A 18 49.60 -2.11 -27.73
N ARG A 19 50.73 -2.41 -27.08
CA ARG A 19 50.75 -3.05 -25.77
C ARG A 19 50.07 -2.18 -24.70
N LYS A 20 50.36 -0.87 -24.69
CA LYS A 20 49.69 0.10 -23.80
C LYS A 20 48.20 0.22 -24.14
N LEU A 21 47.83 0.26 -25.42
CA LEU A 21 46.44 0.33 -25.87
C LEU A 21 45.63 -0.89 -25.41
N CYS A 22 46.18 -2.11 -25.58
CA CYS A 22 45.56 -3.35 -25.08
C CYS A 22 45.42 -3.36 -23.56
N LEU A 23 46.43 -2.86 -22.83
CA LEU A 23 46.37 -2.73 -21.37
C LEU A 23 45.31 -1.73 -20.89
N VAL A 24 45.12 -0.62 -21.61
CA VAL A 24 44.08 0.37 -21.30
C VAL A 24 42.69 -0.21 -21.60
N SER A 25 42.52 -0.85 -22.75
CA SER A 25 41.25 -1.50 -23.15
C SER A 25 40.82 -2.59 -22.14
N THR A 26 41.76 -3.41 -21.68
CA THR A 26 41.48 -4.44 -20.65
C THR A 26 41.14 -3.85 -19.28
N ARG A 27 41.67 -2.67 -18.92
CA ARG A 27 41.28 -1.96 -17.68
C ARG A 27 39.88 -1.37 -17.78
N TYR A 28 39.53 -0.77 -18.93
CA TYR A 28 38.19 -0.23 -19.16
C TYR A 28 37.10 -1.31 -19.13
N THR A 29 37.30 -2.41 -19.85
CA THR A 29 36.36 -3.55 -19.84
C THR A 29 36.16 -4.17 -18.46
N LYS A 30 37.20 -4.24 -17.63
CA LYS A 30 37.07 -4.69 -16.22
C LYS A 30 36.31 -3.68 -15.36
N LYS A 31 36.56 -2.39 -15.54
CA LYS A 31 35.88 -1.32 -14.80
C LYS A 31 34.39 -1.27 -15.13
N ASP A 32 34.01 -1.39 -16.40
CA ASP A 32 32.61 -1.38 -16.83
C ASP A 32 31.85 -2.58 -16.27
N LYS A 33 32.43 -3.80 -16.35
CA LYS A 33 31.83 -5.00 -15.74
C LYS A 33 31.64 -4.86 -14.22
N TYR A 34 32.59 -4.24 -13.52
CA TYR A 34 32.48 -4.01 -12.09
C TYR A 34 31.34 -3.04 -11.77
N ILE A 35 31.22 -1.93 -12.51
CA ILE A 35 30.15 -0.95 -12.34
C ILE A 35 28.79 -1.59 -12.64
N GLU A 36 28.69 -2.36 -13.72
CA GLU A 36 27.46 -3.07 -14.09
C GLU A 36 27.04 -4.06 -12.99
N THR A 37 27.98 -4.84 -12.46
CA THR A 37 27.71 -5.80 -11.38
C THR A 37 27.29 -5.09 -10.09
N ALA A 38 28.00 -4.02 -9.69
CA ALA A 38 27.65 -3.22 -8.52
C ALA A 38 26.25 -2.60 -8.65
N THR A 39 25.90 -2.12 -9.85
CA THR A 39 24.58 -1.55 -10.14
C THR A 39 23.50 -2.62 -10.09
N LYS A 40 23.77 -3.81 -10.63
CA LYS A 40 22.85 -4.96 -10.59
C LYS A 40 22.56 -5.42 -9.17
N GLU A 41 23.58 -5.54 -8.32
CA GLU A 41 23.39 -5.91 -6.91
C GLU A 41 22.62 -4.84 -6.15
N MET A 42 22.92 -3.56 -6.37
CA MET A 42 22.16 -2.45 -5.77
C MET A 42 20.69 -2.46 -6.19
N LEU A 43 20.40 -2.72 -7.47
CA LEU A 43 19.03 -2.85 -7.98
C LEU A 43 18.32 -4.06 -7.37
N LYS A 44 19.01 -5.20 -7.22
CA LYS A 44 18.45 -6.39 -6.59
C LYS A 44 18.05 -6.14 -5.14
N VAL A 45 18.93 -5.49 -4.36
CA VAL A 45 18.62 -5.07 -2.99
C VAL A 45 17.45 -4.09 -2.95
N ARG A 46 17.38 -3.16 -3.93
CA ARG A 46 16.26 -2.21 -4.00
C ARG A 46 14.94 -2.89 -4.30
N VAL A 47 14.92 -3.87 -5.22
CA VAL A 47 13.73 -4.68 -5.53
C VAL A 47 13.28 -5.44 -4.29
N GLN A 48 14.18 -6.13 -3.59
CA GLN A 48 13.84 -6.85 -2.36
C GLN A 48 13.22 -5.94 -1.30
N LYS A 49 13.80 -4.75 -1.08
CA LYS A 49 13.22 -3.77 -0.15
C LYS A 49 11.82 -3.31 -0.56
N LEU A 50 11.61 -3.06 -1.86
CA LEU A 50 10.29 -2.67 -2.37
C LEU A 50 9.27 -3.80 -2.23
N GLU A 51 9.67 -5.05 -2.44
CA GLU A 51 8.83 -6.23 -2.23
C GLU A 51 8.42 -6.35 -0.75
N GLU A 52 9.37 -6.17 0.18
CA GLU A 52 9.09 -6.15 1.63
C GLU A 52 8.16 -5.00 2.02
N GLU A 53 8.40 -3.79 1.50
CA GLU A 53 7.54 -2.61 1.75
C GLU A 53 6.11 -2.85 1.25
N VAL A 54 5.95 -3.39 0.05
CA VAL A 54 4.63 -3.74 -0.51
C VAL A 54 3.95 -4.83 0.32
N HIS A 55 4.70 -5.82 0.80
CA HIS A 55 4.14 -6.88 1.64
C HIS A 55 3.62 -6.31 2.96
N LYS A 56 4.43 -5.51 3.67
CA LYS A 56 4.01 -4.84 4.91
C LYS A 56 2.79 -3.95 4.71
N ALA A 57 2.78 -3.15 3.65
CA ALA A 57 1.65 -2.29 3.34
C ALA A 57 0.36 -3.09 3.07
N LYS A 58 0.46 -4.27 2.45
CA LYS A 58 -0.69 -5.17 2.27
C LYS A 58 -1.20 -5.72 3.61
N GLU A 59 -0.31 -6.18 4.48
CA GLU A 59 -0.68 -6.69 5.79
C GLU A 59 -1.36 -5.62 6.66
N GLU A 60 -0.80 -4.40 6.69
CA GLU A 60 -1.39 -3.27 7.41
C GLU A 60 -2.77 -2.91 6.86
N ARG A 61 -2.91 -2.86 5.53
CA ARG A 61 -4.20 -2.60 4.87
C ARG A 61 -5.21 -3.68 5.22
N ASP A 62 -4.85 -4.95 5.12
CA ASP A 62 -5.77 -6.07 5.34
C ASP A 62 -6.23 -6.11 6.80
N LYS A 63 -5.32 -5.83 7.75
CA LYS A 63 -5.66 -5.65 9.16
C LYS A 63 -6.64 -4.50 9.37
N ALA A 64 -6.36 -3.33 8.79
CA ALA A 64 -7.24 -2.16 8.91
C ALA A 64 -8.62 -2.41 8.30
N LEU A 65 -8.71 -3.14 7.18
CA LEU A 65 -9.98 -3.53 6.57
C LEU A 65 -10.79 -4.46 7.48
N GLU A 66 -10.15 -5.43 8.11
CA GLU A 66 -10.83 -6.34 9.04
C GLU A 66 -11.32 -5.62 10.30
N GLU A 67 -10.50 -4.73 10.87
CA GLU A 67 -10.90 -3.88 12.00
C GLU A 67 -12.11 -3.00 11.65
N ASN A 68 -12.08 -2.37 10.47
CA ASN A 68 -13.20 -1.56 9.97
C ASN A 68 -14.46 -2.39 9.77
N ARG A 69 -14.34 -3.59 9.19
CA ARG A 69 -15.47 -4.51 9.00
C ARG A 69 -16.10 -4.92 10.32
N SER A 70 -15.27 -5.26 11.31
CA SER A 70 -15.72 -5.58 12.66
C SER A 70 -16.47 -4.41 13.30
N LYS A 71 -15.92 -3.19 13.19
CA LYS A 71 -16.56 -1.98 13.73
C LYS A 71 -17.88 -1.65 13.05
N ILE A 72 -17.97 -1.82 11.72
CA ILE A 72 -19.23 -1.67 10.98
C ILE A 72 -20.27 -2.66 11.52
N ASN A 73 -19.91 -3.94 11.67
CA ASN A 73 -20.83 -4.95 12.18
C ASN A 73 -21.34 -4.63 13.60
N GLN A 74 -20.45 -4.16 14.49
CA GLN A 74 -20.83 -3.73 15.84
C GLN A 74 -21.80 -2.54 15.82
N LEU A 75 -21.52 -1.52 14.99
CA LEU A 75 -22.39 -0.36 14.84
C LEU A 75 -23.73 -0.74 14.24
N SER A 76 -23.76 -1.62 13.24
CA SER A 76 -25.00 -2.15 12.66
C SER A 76 -25.83 -2.90 13.70
N GLY A 77 -25.21 -3.76 14.52
CA GLY A 77 -25.90 -4.44 15.62
C GLY A 77 -26.47 -3.48 16.66
N THR A 78 -25.69 -2.46 17.02
CA THR A 78 -26.12 -1.39 17.95
C THR A 78 -27.30 -0.61 17.37
N LEU A 79 -27.24 -0.25 16.10
CA LEU A 79 -28.31 0.49 15.41
C LEU A 79 -29.61 -0.32 15.37
N ILE A 80 -29.53 -1.62 15.08
CA ILE A 80 -30.69 -2.52 15.12
C ILE A 80 -31.28 -2.55 16.53
N SER A 81 -30.46 -2.71 17.57
CA SER A 81 -30.91 -2.72 18.96
C SER A 81 -31.62 -1.41 19.36
N VAL A 82 -31.05 -0.26 18.99
CA VAL A 82 -31.67 1.05 19.22
C VAL A 82 -33.00 1.17 18.49
N LYS A 83 -33.06 0.76 17.21
CA LYS A 83 -34.29 0.75 16.42
C LYS A 83 -35.38 -0.11 17.06
N THR A 84 -35.02 -1.30 17.54
CA THR A 84 -35.95 -2.21 18.23
C THR A 84 -36.50 -1.57 19.50
N LYS A 85 -35.63 -1.07 20.38
CA LYS A 85 -36.05 -0.38 21.62
C LYS A 85 -36.93 0.84 21.33
N MET A 86 -36.63 1.60 20.28
CA MET A 86 -37.44 2.76 19.91
C MET A 86 -38.84 2.34 19.46
N ASN A 87 -38.95 1.25 18.70
CA ASN A 87 -40.25 0.70 18.30
C ASN A 87 -41.06 0.18 19.50
N GLU A 88 -40.42 -0.51 20.45
CA GLU A 88 -41.05 -0.97 21.69
C GLU A 88 -41.60 0.21 22.51
N LEU A 89 -40.82 1.28 22.67
CA LEU A 89 -41.26 2.49 23.37
C LEU A 89 -42.44 3.18 22.67
N LEU A 90 -42.42 3.22 21.33
CA LEU A 90 -43.54 3.77 20.56
C LEU A 90 -44.82 2.94 20.71
N GLN A 91 -44.69 1.62 20.79
CA GLN A 91 -45.82 0.72 21.00
C GLN A 91 -46.38 0.85 22.41
N ASP A 92 -45.54 0.80 23.44
CA ASP A 92 -45.95 1.00 24.84
C ASP A 92 -46.64 2.37 25.03
N LYS A 93 -46.13 3.43 24.40
CA LYS A 93 -46.78 4.75 24.41
C LYS A 93 -48.18 4.72 23.80
N LYS A 94 -48.37 4.02 22.67
CA LYS A 94 -49.69 3.87 22.04
C LYS A 94 -50.66 3.09 22.94
N GLU A 95 -50.20 1.98 23.52
CA GLU A 95 -51.01 1.15 24.41
C GLU A 95 -51.44 1.91 25.67
N LYS A 96 -50.52 2.65 26.29
CA LYS A 96 -50.81 3.55 27.42
C LYS A 96 -51.84 4.61 27.05
N ALA A 97 -51.70 5.27 25.89
CA ALA A 97 -52.67 6.27 25.43
C ALA A 97 -54.08 5.68 25.25
N ILE A 98 -54.19 4.48 24.66
CA ILE A 98 -55.46 3.76 24.52
C ILE A 98 -56.06 3.43 25.90
N ARG A 99 -55.25 2.91 26.82
CA ARG A 99 -55.68 2.58 28.18
C ARG A 99 -56.20 3.80 28.93
N THR A 100 -55.46 4.91 28.90
CA THR A 100 -55.87 6.18 29.53
C THR A 100 -57.21 6.64 28.98
N ARG A 101 -57.38 6.66 27.65
CA ARG A 101 -58.65 7.05 27.01
C ARG A 101 -59.82 6.17 27.42
N ASN A 102 -59.59 4.86 27.57
CA ASN A 102 -60.61 3.92 28.01
C ASN A 102 -61.00 4.14 29.48
N LEU A 103 -60.02 4.42 30.36
CA LEU A 103 -60.27 4.75 31.76
C LEU A 103 -61.03 6.07 31.91
N GLU A 104 -60.63 7.11 31.18
CA GLU A 104 -61.35 8.39 31.13
C GLU A 104 -62.81 8.21 30.71
N ARG A 105 -63.07 7.38 29.69
CA ARG A 105 -64.43 7.06 29.25
C ARG A 105 -65.24 6.34 30.35
N LYS A 106 -64.64 5.40 31.08
CA LYS A 106 -65.30 4.70 32.19
C LYS A 106 -65.65 5.65 33.33
N ILE A 107 -64.73 6.51 33.73
CA ILE A 107 -64.96 7.52 34.78
C ILE A 107 -66.12 8.43 34.39
N ARG A 108 -66.12 8.98 33.16
CA ARG A 108 -67.20 9.86 32.67
C ARG A 108 -68.59 9.19 32.68
N LYS A 109 -68.67 7.87 32.50
CA LYS A 109 -69.93 7.12 32.58
C LYS A 109 -70.41 6.87 34.01
N THR A 110 -69.51 6.90 34.99
CA THR A 110 -69.80 6.59 36.40
C THR A 110 -70.16 7.84 37.21
N VAL A 111 -69.75 9.03 36.73
CA VAL A 111 -70.00 10.34 37.37
C VAL A 111 -71.28 11.01 36.85
N LYS A 112 -71.95 10.43 35.84
CA LYS A 112 -73.30 10.79 35.40
C LYS A 112 -74.32 9.87 36.07
#